data_AF-A0A6V7LGU2-F1
#
_entry.id   AF-A0A6V7LGU2-F1
#
_cell.length_a   1.000
_cell.length_b   1.000
_cell.length_c   1.000
_cell.angle_alpha   90.00
_cell.angle_beta   90.00
_cell.angle_gamma   90.00
#
_symmetry.space_group_name_H-M   'P 1'
#
loop_
_entity.id
_entity.type
_entity.pdbx_description
1 polymer ?
#
loop_
_entity_poly.entity_id
_entity_poly.type
_entity_poly.pdbx_seq_one_letter_code
_entity_poly.pdbx_strand_id
1 'polypeptide(L)'
;MNSSDRALNNAVREITAMADRINLAKTIVDRANNLFKQVHDGKNLKGRSNDAIASACLYIACRQEGVPRTFKEIVAVSKISKKEIGRCFKLILKALETSVDLITTGDFMSRFCSSLSLPNTVQKAATYIARRAVEIDIVPGRSPISVAAAAIYMASQ
;
A
#
# COMPACT_ATOMS: atom_id res chain seq x y z
N MET A 1 -10.11 27.93 -16.32
CA MET A 1 -9.74 26.66 -15.63
C MET A 1 -10.28 26.71 -14.22
N ASN A 2 -11.18 25.79 -13.87
CA ASN A 2 -11.83 25.74 -12.56
C ASN A 2 -10.80 25.40 -11.46
N SER A 3 -10.96 25.92 -10.24
CA SER A 3 -10.03 25.65 -9.13
C SER A 3 -9.94 24.16 -8.79
N SER A 4 -11.06 23.43 -8.94
CA SER A 4 -11.14 21.98 -8.77
C SER A 4 -10.32 21.21 -9.81
N ASP A 5 -10.35 21.60 -11.08
CA ASP A 5 -9.58 20.94 -12.15
C ASP A 5 -8.07 21.06 -11.92
N ARG A 6 -7.64 22.21 -11.37
CA ARG A 6 -6.24 22.43 -11.02
C ARG A 6 -5.80 21.52 -9.87
N ALA A 7 -6.66 21.33 -8.86
CA ALA A 7 -6.38 20.40 -7.76
C ALA A 7 -6.30 18.95 -8.24
N LEU A 8 -7.20 18.53 -9.12
CA LEU A 8 -7.18 17.20 -9.75
C LEU A 8 -5.90 16.97 -10.55
N ASN A 9 -5.51 17.91 -11.41
CA ASN A 9 -4.29 17.80 -12.21
C ASN A 9 -3.02 17.74 -11.35
N ASN A 10 -2.97 18.50 -10.26
CA ASN A 10 -1.85 18.45 -9.33
C ASN A 10 -1.79 17.10 -8.60
N ALA A 11 -2.93 16.57 -8.16
CA ALA A 11 -2.98 15.26 -7.51
C ALA A 11 -2.56 14.13 -8.45
N VAL A 12 -3.01 14.14 -9.71
CA VAL A 12 -2.60 13.15 -10.71
C VAL A 12 -1.08 13.16 -10.92
N ARG A 13 -0.47 14.36 -10.99
CA ARG A 13 0.99 14.50 -11.10
C ARG A 13 1.70 13.93 -9.87
N GLU A 14 1.21 14.22 -8.67
CA GLU A 14 1.82 13.72 -7.43
C GLU A 14 1.68 12.20 -7.31
N ILE A 15 0.51 11.63 -7.65
CA ILE A 15 0.28 10.17 -7.65
C ILE A 15 1.24 9.50 -8.63
N THR A 16 1.39 10.05 -9.84
CA THR A 16 2.30 9.51 -10.86
C THR A 16 3.75 9.58 -10.37
N ALA A 17 4.18 10.73 -9.83
CA ALA A 17 5.54 10.89 -9.31
C ALA A 17 5.84 9.95 -8.13
N MET A 18 4.87 9.72 -7.23
CA MET A 18 5.02 8.74 -6.15
C MET A 18 5.11 7.32 -6.71
N ALA A 19 4.27 6.97 -7.68
CA ALA A 19 4.23 5.65 -8.29
C ALA A 19 5.51 5.30 -9.05
N ASP A 20 6.08 6.25 -9.78
CA ASP A 20 7.34 6.08 -10.51
C ASP A 20 8.50 5.78 -9.55
N ARG A 21 8.57 6.45 -8.40
CA ARG A 21 9.62 6.22 -7.38
C ARG A 21 9.63 4.81 -6.79
N ILE A 22 8.48 4.12 -6.78
CA ILE A 22 8.34 2.74 -6.28
C ILE A 22 8.02 1.74 -7.40
N ASN A 23 8.26 2.13 -8.66
CA ASN A 23 8.11 1.31 -9.87
C ASN A 23 6.75 0.60 -9.93
N LEU A 24 5.67 1.33 -9.68
CA LEU A 24 4.30 0.79 -9.81
C LEU A 24 3.84 0.77 -11.26
N ALA A 25 3.02 -0.24 -11.59
CA ALA A 25 2.39 -0.34 -12.90
C ALA A 25 1.39 0.79 -13.14
N LYS A 26 1.26 1.22 -14.40
CA LYS A 26 0.33 2.28 -14.80
C LYS A 26 -1.13 1.97 -14.44
N THR A 27 -1.52 0.69 -14.45
CA THR A 27 -2.85 0.23 -14.02
C THR A 27 -3.18 0.67 -12.59
N ILE A 28 -2.20 0.60 -11.68
CA ILE A 28 -2.34 1.02 -10.27
C ILE A 28 -2.47 2.54 -10.18
N VAL A 29 -1.73 3.28 -11.00
CA VAL A 29 -1.79 4.75 -11.08
C VAL A 29 -3.18 5.20 -11.55
N ASP A 30 -3.69 4.58 -12.61
CA ASP A 30 -5.03 4.88 -13.15
C ASP A 30 -6.12 4.56 -12.11
N ARG A 31 -5.98 3.46 -11.37
CA ARG A 31 -6.87 3.11 -10.26
C ARG A 31 -6.82 4.14 -9.13
N ALA A 32 -5.63 4.57 -8.72
CA ALA A 32 -5.45 5.59 -7.70
C ALA A 32 -6.04 6.95 -8.12
N ASN A 33 -5.88 7.33 -9.38
CA ASN A 33 -6.47 8.55 -9.94
C ASN A 33 -8.01 8.50 -9.95
N ASN A 34 -8.59 7.35 -10.28
CA ASN A 34 -10.04 7.15 -10.23
C ASN A 34 -10.58 7.24 -8.79
N LEU A 35 -9.89 6.64 -7.81
CA LEU A 35 -10.26 6.77 -6.40
C LEU A 35 -10.17 8.22 -5.92
N PHE A 36 -9.13 8.96 -6.33
CA PHE A 36 -8.99 10.37 -5.98
C PHE A 36 -10.13 11.22 -6.52
N LYS A 37 -10.52 11.01 -7.80
CA LYS A 37 -11.66 11.70 -8.42
C LYS A 37 -12.97 11.45 -7.66
N GLN A 38 -13.29 10.18 -7.37
CA GLN A 38 -14.50 9.82 -6.61
C GLN A 38 -14.55 10.48 -5.23
N VAL A 39 -13.42 10.50 -4.52
CA VAL A 39 -13.31 11.15 -3.20
C VAL A 39 -13.48 12.67 -3.31
N HIS A 40 -12.88 13.28 -4.32
CA HIS A 40 -12.94 14.72 -4.55
C HIS A 40 -14.37 15.16 -4.88
N ASP A 41 -15.04 14.45 -5.78
CA ASP A 41 -16.41 14.75 -6.22
C ASP A 41 -17.43 14.54 -5.10
N GLY A 42 -17.24 13.51 -4.28
CA GLY A 42 -18.08 13.24 -3.11
C GLY A 42 -17.93 14.26 -1.98
N LYS A 43 -16.96 15.19 -2.05
CA LYS A 43 -16.66 16.23 -1.03
C LYS A 43 -16.49 15.71 0.41
N ASN A 44 -16.33 14.39 0.59
CA ASN A 44 -16.27 13.70 1.88
C ASN A 44 -15.04 14.05 2.73
N LEU A 45 -13.98 14.58 2.08
CA LEU A 45 -12.68 14.84 2.68
C LEU A 45 -12.26 16.31 2.58
N LYS A 46 -13.23 17.22 2.43
CA LYS A 46 -12.98 18.67 2.33
C LYS A 46 -12.29 19.18 3.60
N GLY A 47 -11.14 19.85 3.43
CA GLY A 47 -10.31 20.36 4.54
C GLY A 47 -9.08 19.51 4.89
N ARG A 48 -8.88 18.37 4.22
CA ARG A 48 -7.63 17.62 4.27
C ARG A 48 -6.71 18.00 3.12
N SER A 49 -5.40 17.77 3.32
CA SER A 49 -4.41 17.97 2.26
C SER A 49 -4.70 17.05 1.07
N ASN A 50 -4.70 17.61 -0.14
CA ASN A 50 -4.84 16.83 -1.37
C ASN A 50 -3.72 15.78 -1.50
N ASP A 51 -2.51 16.10 -1.04
CA ASP A 51 -1.37 15.17 -1.06
C ASP A 51 -1.60 13.99 -0.11
N ALA A 52 -2.27 14.22 1.03
CA ALA A 52 -2.62 13.16 1.97
C ALA A 52 -3.68 12.21 1.40
N ILE A 53 -4.69 12.77 0.72
CA ILE A 53 -5.72 12.01 0.03
C ILE A 53 -5.09 11.20 -1.12
N ALA A 54 -4.26 11.84 -1.96
CA ALA A 54 -3.53 11.19 -3.05
C ALA A 54 -2.68 10.01 -2.56
N SER A 55 -1.90 10.21 -1.48
CA SER A 55 -1.08 9.15 -0.88
C SER A 55 -1.92 7.98 -0.36
N ALA A 56 -3.07 8.26 0.24
CA ALA A 56 -3.98 7.23 0.73
C ALA A 56 -4.70 6.49 -0.43
N CYS A 57 -5.09 7.19 -1.50
CA CYS A 57 -5.64 6.59 -2.71
C CYS A 57 -4.63 5.64 -3.37
N LEU A 58 -3.36 6.04 -3.47
CA LEU A 58 -2.30 5.17 -3.99
C LEU A 58 -2.12 3.91 -3.13
N TYR A 59 -2.13 4.06 -1.80
CA TYR A 59 -2.07 2.92 -0.88
C TYR A 59 -3.24 1.95 -1.06
N ILE A 60 -4.47 2.47 -1.21
CA ILE A 60 -5.67 1.66 -1.43
C ILE A 60 -5.59 0.92 -2.77
N ALA A 61 -5.22 1.62 -3.84
CA ALA A 61 -5.05 1.02 -5.17
C ALA A 61 -4.04 -0.13 -5.15
N CYS A 62 -2.89 0.05 -4.50
CA CYS A 62 -1.89 -1.03 -4.37
C CYS A 62 -2.46 -2.28 -3.67
N ARG A 63 -3.34 -2.10 -2.68
CA ARG A 63 -3.98 -3.22 -1.98
C ARG A 63 -5.05 -3.90 -2.83
N GLN A 64 -5.84 -3.14 -3.59
CA GLN A 64 -6.88 -3.69 -4.46
C GLN A 64 -6.30 -4.49 -5.63
N GLU A 65 -5.13 -4.08 -6.13
CA GLU A 65 -4.44 -4.76 -7.24
C GLU A 65 -3.55 -5.94 -6.77
N GLY A 66 -3.70 -6.39 -5.51
CA GLY A 66 -2.96 -7.54 -4.99
C GLY A 66 -1.45 -7.33 -4.80
N VAL A 67 -0.96 -6.09 -4.87
CA VAL A 67 0.45 -5.72 -4.66
C VAL A 67 0.62 -4.75 -3.48
N PRO A 68 0.18 -5.14 -2.27
CA PRO A 68 0.12 -4.25 -1.12
C PRO A 68 1.50 -3.64 -0.82
N ARG A 69 1.50 -2.32 -0.67
CA ARG A 69 2.64 -1.54 -0.17
C ARG A 69 2.42 -1.28 1.31
N THR A 70 3.47 -1.28 2.09
CA THR A 70 3.44 -0.90 3.51
C THR A 70 3.25 0.61 3.64
N PHE A 71 2.71 1.05 4.78
CA PHE A 71 2.66 2.48 5.08
C PHE A 71 4.05 3.14 5.06
N LYS A 72 5.11 2.41 5.43
CA LYS A 72 6.48 2.94 5.40
C LYS A 72 6.93 3.22 3.96
N GLU A 73 6.64 2.33 3.01
CA GLU A 73 6.95 2.53 1.59
C GLU A 73 6.24 3.77 1.02
N ILE A 74 4.95 3.95 1.32
CA ILE A 74 4.20 5.13 0.84
C ILE A 74 4.70 6.42 1.49
N VAL A 75 4.99 6.41 2.79
CA VAL A 75 5.55 7.58 3.48
C VAL A 75 6.92 7.94 2.92
N ALA A 76 7.74 6.96 2.50
CA ALA A 76 9.06 7.22 1.93
C ALA A 76 9.01 7.98 0.59
N VAL A 77 7.93 7.80 -0.19
CA VAL A 77 7.74 8.50 -1.46
C VAL A 77 6.84 9.74 -1.36
N SER A 78 6.14 9.91 -0.24
CA SER A 78 5.21 10.99 0.05
C SER A 78 5.82 12.02 1.00
N LYS A 79 5.23 13.23 1.05
CA LYS A 79 5.57 14.27 2.04
C LYS A 79 4.72 14.17 3.32
N ILE A 80 3.85 13.18 3.41
CA ILE A 80 2.79 13.09 4.43
C ILE A 80 3.16 12.07 5.50
N SER A 81 2.85 12.40 6.76
CA SER A 81 3.10 11.51 7.89
C SER A 81 2.24 10.25 7.85
N LYS A 82 2.78 9.14 8.38
CA LYS A 82 2.07 7.85 8.53
C LYS A 82 0.69 8.00 9.19
N LYS A 83 0.59 8.86 10.22
CA LYS A 83 -0.65 9.08 10.97
C LYS A 83 -1.74 9.70 10.08
N GLU A 84 -1.37 10.66 9.25
CA GLU A 84 -2.32 11.36 8.38
C GLU A 84 -2.76 10.47 7.21
N ILE A 85 -1.84 9.70 6.61
CA ILE A 85 -2.18 8.70 5.59
C ILE A 85 -3.14 7.64 6.18
N GLY A 86 -2.87 7.15 7.39
CA GLY A 86 -3.73 6.19 8.07
C GLY A 86 -5.12 6.74 8.40
N ARG A 87 -5.24 8.02 8.75
CA ARG A 87 -6.55 8.68 8.92
C ARG A 87 -7.29 8.79 7.60
N CYS A 88 -6.64 9.30 6.56
CA CYS A 88 -7.24 9.45 5.23
C CYS A 88 -7.68 8.09 4.67
N PHE A 89 -6.86 7.04 4.84
CA PHE A 89 -7.20 5.67 4.46
C PHE A 89 -8.55 5.22 5.07
N LYS A 90 -8.72 5.34 6.39
CA LYS A 90 -9.98 4.96 7.07
C LYS A 90 -11.17 5.77 6.56
N LEU A 91 -10.97 7.07 6.35
CA LEU A 91 -12.02 7.97 5.87
C LEU A 91 -12.43 7.66 4.43
N ILE A 92 -11.47 7.36 3.55
CA ILE A 92 -11.74 7.00 2.14
C ILE A 92 -12.51 5.68 2.08
N LEU A 93 -12.11 4.66 2.85
CA LEU A 93 -12.84 3.40 2.91
C LEU A 93 -14.30 3.60 3.35
N LYS A 94 -14.52 4.46 4.35
CA LYS A 94 -15.87 4.82 4.82
C LYS A 94 -16.64 5.62 3.77
N ALA A 95 -15.98 6.54 3.08
CA ALA A 95 -16.60 7.45 2.11
C ALA A 95 -17.00 6.75 0.81
N LEU A 96 -16.24 5.74 0.38
CA LEU A 96 -16.48 4.98 -0.85
C LEU A 96 -17.15 3.63 -0.59
N GLU A 97 -17.53 3.34 0.66
CA GLU A 97 -18.08 2.04 1.10
C GLU A 97 -17.29 0.84 0.57
N THR A 98 -15.97 1.02 0.47
CA THR A 98 -15.05 0.06 -0.13
C THR A 98 -14.37 -0.74 0.98
N SER A 99 -14.19 -2.03 0.74
CA SER A 99 -13.33 -2.90 1.54
C SER A 99 -12.03 -3.19 0.80
N VAL A 100 -11.00 -3.57 1.56
CA VAL A 100 -9.72 -4.04 1.04
C VAL A 100 -9.35 -5.31 1.78
N ASP A 101 -8.85 -6.30 1.05
CA ASP A 101 -8.52 -7.61 1.60
C ASP A 101 -7.43 -7.53 2.65
N LEU A 102 -7.52 -8.41 3.66
CA LEU A 102 -6.50 -8.53 4.70
C LEU A 102 -5.16 -8.89 4.07
N ILE A 103 -4.12 -8.16 4.48
CA ILE A 103 -2.78 -8.37 3.94
C ILE A 103 -2.20 -9.63 4.56
N THR A 104 -1.66 -10.51 3.73
CA THR A 104 -1.03 -11.76 4.15
C THR A 104 0.50 -11.62 4.18
N THR A 105 1.17 -12.59 4.80
CA THR A 105 2.64 -12.68 4.79
C THR A 105 3.18 -12.93 3.37
N GLY A 106 2.44 -13.68 2.55
CA GLY A 106 2.81 -14.04 1.18
C GLY A 106 2.93 -12.83 0.25
N ASP A 107 2.07 -11.84 0.41
CA ASP A 107 2.03 -10.65 -0.46
C ASP A 107 3.32 -9.84 -0.44
N PHE A 108 4.07 -9.92 0.66
CA PHE A 108 5.35 -9.24 0.82
C PHE A 108 6.56 -10.12 0.51
N MET A 109 6.40 -11.44 0.64
CA MET A 109 7.51 -12.40 0.58
C MET A 109 8.27 -12.33 -0.75
N SER A 110 7.54 -12.30 -1.86
CA SER A 110 8.15 -12.23 -3.19
C SER A 110 8.99 -10.96 -3.35
N ARG A 111 8.49 -9.82 -2.87
CA ARG A 111 9.17 -8.53 -3.02
C ARG A 111 10.40 -8.45 -2.12
N PHE A 112 10.26 -8.80 -0.85
CA PHE A 112 11.37 -8.72 0.11
C PHE A 112 12.51 -9.67 -0.26
N CYS A 113 12.21 -10.91 -0.67
CA CYS A 113 13.23 -11.84 -1.14
C CYS A 113 13.91 -11.33 -2.43
N SER A 114 13.14 -10.78 -3.38
CA SER A 114 13.70 -10.20 -4.61
C SER A 114 14.59 -8.98 -4.34
N SER A 115 14.18 -8.09 -3.43
CA SER A 115 14.98 -6.92 -3.02
C SER A 115 16.30 -7.33 -2.36
N LEU A 116 16.33 -8.48 -1.69
CA LEU A 116 17.54 -9.04 -1.07
C LEU A 116 18.34 -9.95 -2.01
N SER A 117 17.92 -10.10 -3.28
CA SER A 117 18.53 -11.01 -4.26
C SER A 117 18.64 -12.46 -3.78
N LEU A 118 17.67 -12.92 -2.98
CA LEU A 118 17.67 -14.28 -2.44
C LEU A 118 17.24 -15.30 -3.50
N PRO A 119 17.79 -16.53 -3.48
CA PRO A 119 17.36 -17.60 -4.38
C PRO A 119 15.88 -17.95 -4.20
N ASN A 120 15.25 -18.42 -5.28
CA ASN A 120 13.84 -18.84 -5.26
C ASN A 120 13.59 -20.02 -4.28
N THR A 121 14.61 -20.84 -4.02
CA THR A 121 14.54 -21.90 -2.99
C THR A 121 14.33 -21.31 -1.59
N VAL A 122 15.07 -20.25 -1.24
CA VAL A 122 14.95 -19.54 0.03
C VAL A 122 13.59 -18.83 0.12
N GLN A 123 13.13 -18.21 -0.97
CA GLN A 123 11.80 -17.60 -1.01
C GLN A 123 10.68 -18.64 -0.76
N LYS A 124 10.74 -19.81 -1.39
CA LYS A 124 9.77 -20.89 -1.16
C LYS A 124 9.82 -21.39 0.28
N ALA A 125 11.02 -21.58 0.84
CA ALA A 125 11.20 -21.98 2.23
C ALA A 125 10.62 -20.93 3.21
N ALA A 126 10.96 -19.65 3.04
CA ALA A 126 10.45 -18.55 3.85
C ALA A 126 8.92 -18.43 3.76
N THR A 127 8.35 -18.61 2.56
CA THR A 127 6.89 -18.63 2.34
C THR A 127 6.24 -19.78 3.11
N TYR A 128 6.83 -20.97 3.06
CA TYR A 128 6.35 -22.14 3.78
C TYR A 128 6.42 -21.95 5.30
N ILE A 129 7.55 -21.45 5.81
CA ILE A 129 7.75 -21.16 7.24
C ILE A 129 6.70 -20.14 7.72
N ALA A 130 6.52 -19.03 7.00
CA ALA A 130 5.56 -17.99 7.36
C ALA A 130 4.12 -18.53 7.35
N ARG A 131 3.76 -19.35 6.36
CA ARG A 131 2.43 -19.97 6.29
C ARG A 131 2.21 -20.95 7.44
N ARG A 132 3.17 -21.84 7.70
CA ARG A 132 3.10 -22.80 8.81
C ARG A 132 2.99 -22.10 10.16
N ALA A 133 3.74 -21.02 10.38
CA ALA A 133 3.69 -20.25 11.63
C ALA A 133 2.30 -19.67 11.92
N VAL A 134 1.56 -19.27 10.87
CA VAL A 134 0.17 -18.81 10.99
C VAL A 134 -0.78 -19.98 11.20
N GLU A 135 -0.61 -21.10 10.49
CA GLU A 135 -1.47 -22.29 10.61
C GLU A 135 -1.42 -22.94 12.01
N ILE A 136 -0.26 -22.91 12.66
CA ILE A 136 -0.06 -23.48 14.01
C ILE A 136 -0.23 -22.45 15.14
N ASP A 137 -0.69 -21.23 14.80
CA ASP A 137 -1.00 -20.14 15.72
C ASP A 137 0.14 -19.75 16.69
N ILE A 138 1.39 -19.76 16.23
CA ILE A 138 2.56 -19.36 17.05
C ILE A 138 2.75 -17.84 17.08
N VAL A 139 2.09 -17.10 16.18
CA VAL A 139 2.25 -15.64 16.01
C VAL A 139 0.96 -14.84 16.20
N PRO A 140 0.15 -15.08 17.25
CA PRO A 140 -1.11 -14.39 17.43
C PRO A 140 -0.87 -12.88 17.66
N GLY A 141 -1.65 -12.05 16.97
CA GLY A 141 -1.59 -10.58 17.10
C GLY A 141 -0.32 -9.92 16.56
N ARG A 142 0.61 -10.67 15.93
CA ARG A 142 1.79 -10.10 15.29
C ARG A 142 1.48 -9.59 13.88
N SER A 143 2.17 -8.53 13.47
CA SER A 143 1.99 -7.98 12.13
C SER A 143 2.50 -8.97 11.07
N PRO A 144 1.75 -9.22 9.98
CA PRO A 144 2.20 -10.07 8.87
C PRO A 144 3.57 -9.66 8.30
N ILE A 145 3.89 -8.37 8.33
CA ILE A 145 5.19 -7.86 7.87
C ILE A 145 6.33 -8.37 8.75
N SER A 146 6.14 -8.37 10.08
CA SER A 146 7.14 -8.86 11.04
C SER A 146 7.33 -10.36 10.93
N VAL A 147 6.24 -11.11 10.74
CA VAL A 147 6.28 -12.56 10.54
C VAL A 147 7.01 -12.90 9.23
N ALA A 148 6.72 -12.18 8.14
CA ALA A 148 7.44 -12.35 6.88
C ALA A 148 8.94 -12.05 7.02
N ALA A 149 9.31 -10.95 7.69
CA ALA A 149 10.72 -10.62 7.92
C ALA A 149 11.46 -11.69 8.75
N ALA A 150 10.83 -12.20 9.81
CA ALA A 150 11.40 -13.27 10.63
C ALA A 150 11.57 -14.58 9.85
N ALA A 151 10.59 -14.94 9.01
CA ALA A 151 10.66 -16.12 8.17
C ALA A 151 11.76 -16.02 7.11
N ILE A 152 11.94 -14.84 6.49
CA ILE A 152 13.04 -14.58 5.56
C ILE A 152 14.38 -14.73 6.28
N TYR A 153 14.54 -14.09 7.44
CA TYR A 153 15.75 -14.19 8.24
C TYR A 153 16.09 -15.65 8.59
N MET A 154 15.10 -16.41 9.05
CA MET A 154 15.27 -17.84 9.38
C MET A 154 15.64 -18.69 8.17
N ALA A 155 15.10 -18.38 6.98
CA ALA A 155 15.39 -19.12 5.75
C ALA A 155 16.73 -18.74 5.10
N SER A 156 17.28 -17.56 5.44
CA SER A 156 18.55 -17.06 4.90
C SER A 156 19.78 -17.42 5.73
N GLN A 157 19.58 -17.88 6.96
CA GLN A 157 20.63 -18.39 7.84
C GLN A 157 20.99 -19.84 7.47
#